data_AF-A0A1A8HU68-F1
#
_entry.id   AF-A0A1A8HU68-F1
#
_cell.length_a   1.000
_cell.length_b   1.000
_cell.length_c   1.000
_cell.angle_alpha   90.00
_cell.angle_beta   90.00
_cell.angle_gamma   90.00
#
_symmetry.space_group_name_H-M   'P 1'
#
loop_
_entity.id
_entity.type
_entity.pdbx_description
1 polymer ?
#
loop_
_entity_poly.entity_id
_entity_poly.type
_entity_poly.pdbx_seq_one_letter_code
_entity_poly.pdbx_strand_id
1 'polypeptide(L)'
;YDCKWYIPLTELTFQGPEETEPLTIPQVPDEELDAIKVKISHLRSEIQREKKANKGSKAIDRLRKKLYEQESLLLLTCPSMPLRLFNRNSKSYSFLISSDYERSDWREIIKEQQKKCVKTPSLTSMELQMLTSSCLKLQTVHHIPLSFNNEEDESSGLYGFLNVIVHSASGLKQSLNLYCTLEVDSFGLFSNKAKTRVYRYTTEPKWNEEFEIELEGSQTLRLLCYEKSYNRTKQNKDDGENTDRIMGKGQIPLDLQALQGKDWQRTVIPMNGIQVKLSIKFTTREFSLKRMPSEKPLGVFGIKISTVTKRERSKVPYIVRQCLEEIERRGMEEVGIYRVSGVATDIQALKTAFDTNNKDVSVMMSEMDVNAIAGTLKLYFRELPEPLFTDELYPNFAGGITLTDSVAKESCMLNLLLSLPEPNLVTFLFLLDHLKRVAEKESVNKMSLHNLATVFGPTLLRPAEKDSKIPSNPTQPISMGDSWSLEVMAQVQVLLYFLQLETIPTPDSKRQSILFSTEV
;
A
#
# COMPACT_ATOMS: atom_id res chain seq x y z
N TYR A 1 16.05 -24.20 -19.46
CA TYR A 1 16.46 -22.83 -19.80
C TYR A 1 16.73 -22.78 -21.27
N ASP A 2 16.09 -21.84 -21.96
CA ASP A 2 16.29 -21.57 -23.39
C ASP A 2 16.88 -20.16 -23.49
N CYS A 3 18.06 -20.02 -24.11
CA CYS A 3 18.75 -18.73 -24.22
C CYS A 3 18.11 -17.92 -25.34
N LYS A 4 17.21 -16.99 -24.98
CA LYS A 4 16.52 -16.13 -25.95
C LYS A 4 17.42 -15.03 -26.52
N TRP A 5 18.29 -14.47 -25.68
CA TRP A 5 19.22 -13.42 -26.05
C TRP A 5 20.34 -13.31 -25.01
N TYR A 6 21.44 -12.67 -25.40
CA TYR A 6 22.54 -12.31 -24.50
C TYR A 6 23.12 -10.97 -24.93
N ILE A 7 23.70 -10.23 -23.98
CA ILE A 7 24.47 -9.02 -24.25
C ILE A 7 25.78 -9.13 -23.46
N PRO A 8 26.95 -9.07 -24.11
CA PRO A 8 28.21 -8.98 -23.39
C PRO A 8 28.22 -7.73 -22.50
N LEU A 9 28.65 -7.85 -21.24
CA LEU A 9 28.63 -6.72 -20.30
C LEU A 9 29.41 -5.51 -20.81
N THR A 10 30.50 -5.71 -21.56
CA THR A 10 31.29 -4.62 -22.17
C THR A 10 30.55 -3.86 -23.28
N GLU A 11 29.53 -4.48 -23.89
CA GLU A 11 28.68 -3.90 -24.93
C GLU A 11 27.36 -3.34 -24.39
N LEU A 12 27.00 -3.67 -23.15
CA LEU A 12 25.77 -3.23 -22.50
C LEU A 12 25.85 -1.74 -22.15
N THR A 13 24.82 -0.99 -22.53
CA THR A 13 24.59 0.39 -22.10
C THR A 13 23.14 0.58 -21.63
N PHE A 14 22.94 1.58 -20.79
CA PHE A 14 21.63 1.98 -20.30
C PHE A 14 21.07 3.20 -21.03
N GLN A 15 21.84 3.79 -21.95
CA GLN A 15 21.43 4.92 -22.78
C GLN A 15 21.01 4.39 -24.15
N GLY A 16 19.75 4.63 -24.51
CA GLY A 16 19.19 4.32 -25.83
C GLY A 16 19.32 5.46 -26.83
N PRO A 17 19.00 5.20 -28.10
CA PRO A 17 18.76 6.26 -29.09
C PRO A 17 17.58 7.16 -28.67
N GLU A 18 17.57 8.42 -29.10
CA GLU A 18 16.56 9.43 -28.68
C GLU A 18 15.10 9.09 -29.09
N GLU A 19 14.91 8.14 -30.01
CA GLU A 19 13.60 7.68 -30.51
C GLU A 19 13.34 6.21 -30.16
N THR A 20 13.27 5.87 -28.87
CA THR A 20 12.85 4.52 -28.46
C THR A 20 11.32 4.47 -28.34
N GLU A 21 10.66 3.54 -29.04
CA GLU A 21 9.21 3.37 -28.95
C GLU A 21 8.75 3.10 -27.50
N PRO A 22 7.59 3.63 -27.08
CA PRO A 22 7.04 3.34 -25.77
C PRO A 22 6.71 1.85 -25.64
N LEU A 23 7.24 1.21 -24.59
CA LEU A 23 6.93 -0.18 -24.29
C LEU A 23 5.50 -0.31 -23.78
N THR A 24 4.70 -1.14 -24.43
CA THR A 24 3.42 -1.59 -23.87
C THR A 24 3.71 -2.57 -22.74
N ILE A 25 3.53 -2.11 -21.51
CA ILE A 25 3.72 -2.93 -20.32
C ILE A 25 2.42 -3.68 -20.04
N PRO A 26 2.41 -5.02 -20.00
CA PRO A 26 1.26 -5.79 -19.55
C PRO A 26 0.83 -5.30 -18.17
N GLN A 27 -0.40 -4.80 -18.07
CA GLN A 27 -0.99 -4.44 -16.78
C GLN A 27 -1.68 -5.68 -16.23
N VAL A 28 -1.24 -6.12 -15.05
CA VAL A 28 -1.98 -7.12 -14.28
C VAL A 28 -2.88 -6.37 -13.31
N PRO A 29 -4.19 -6.67 -13.28
CA PRO A 29 -5.08 -6.08 -12.30
C PRO A 29 -4.62 -6.35 -10.86
N ASP A 30 -4.67 -5.34 -10.00
CA ASP A 30 -4.32 -5.48 -8.58
C ASP A 30 -5.17 -6.56 -7.87
N GLU A 31 -6.41 -6.78 -8.33
CA GLU A 31 -7.30 -7.85 -7.85
C GLU A 31 -6.69 -9.24 -8.03
N GLU A 32 -6.06 -9.51 -9.17
CA GLU A 32 -5.41 -10.79 -9.42
C GLU A 32 -4.18 -10.98 -8.52
N LEU A 33 -3.40 -9.92 -8.32
CA LEU A 33 -2.23 -9.94 -7.43
C LEU A 33 -2.65 -10.20 -5.98
N ASP A 34 -3.71 -9.54 -5.51
CA ASP A 34 -4.23 -9.73 -4.16
C ASP A 34 -4.82 -11.13 -3.98
N ALA A 35 -5.51 -11.67 -4.98
CA ALA A 35 -5.99 -13.06 -4.95
C ALA A 35 -4.85 -14.07 -4.81
N ILE A 36 -3.71 -13.84 -5.46
CA ILE A 36 -2.50 -14.68 -5.30
C ILE A 36 -1.94 -14.54 -3.88
N LYS A 37 -1.78 -13.31 -3.36
CA LYS A 37 -1.30 -13.07 -1.98
C LYS A 37 -2.17 -13.74 -0.92
N VAL A 38 -3.50 -13.72 -1.11
CA VAL A 38 -4.45 -14.39 -0.21
C VAL A 38 -4.23 -15.90 -0.21
N LYS A 39 -4.05 -16.52 -1.39
CA LYS A 39 -3.75 -17.95 -1.49
C LYS A 39 -2.42 -18.30 -0.80
N ILE A 40 -1.39 -17.46 -0.98
CA ILE A 40 -0.09 -17.59 -0.28
C ILE A 40 -0.29 -17.53 1.23
N SER A 41 -1.02 -16.53 1.73
CA SER A 41 -1.34 -16.38 3.16
C SER A 41 -2.06 -17.62 3.72
N HIS A 42 -3.07 -18.12 3.00
CA HIS A 42 -3.83 -19.30 3.41
C HIS A 42 -2.95 -20.55 3.47
N LEU A 43 -2.14 -20.79 2.43
CA LEU A 43 -1.22 -21.93 2.38
C LEU A 43 -0.17 -21.87 3.51
N ARG A 44 0.38 -20.69 3.81
CA ARG A 44 1.30 -20.51 4.95
C ARG A 44 0.62 -20.80 6.29
N SER A 45 -0.62 -20.35 6.48
CA SER A 45 -1.40 -20.66 7.68
C SER A 45 -1.71 -22.17 7.81
N GLU A 46 -2.11 -22.82 6.72
CA GLU A 46 -2.30 -24.28 6.68
C GLU A 46 -1.03 -25.04 7.05
N ILE A 47 0.12 -24.68 6.48
CA ILE A 47 1.41 -25.28 6.82
C ILE A 47 1.68 -25.14 8.32
N GLN A 48 1.44 -23.95 8.89
CA GLN A 48 1.68 -23.71 10.32
C GLN A 48 0.72 -24.50 11.21
N ARG A 49 -0.56 -24.64 10.81
CA ARG A 49 -1.55 -25.49 11.51
C ARG A 49 -1.15 -26.96 11.46
N GLU A 50 -0.72 -27.47 10.31
CA GLU A 50 -0.30 -28.85 10.16
C GLU A 50 0.99 -29.16 10.94
N LYS A 51 1.93 -28.21 11.00
CA LYS A 51 3.11 -28.29 11.88
C LYS A 51 2.70 -28.40 13.35
N LYS A 52 1.78 -27.54 13.83
CA LYS A 52 1.26 -27.59 15.21
C LYS A 52 0.49 -28.88 15.51
N ALA A 53 -0.17 -29.47 14.51
CA ALA A 53 -0.93 -30.70 14.64
C ALA A 53 -0.07 -31.98 14.59
N ASN A 54 1.28 -31.86 14.48
CA ASN A 54 2.21 -32.98 14.35
C ASN A 54 1.85 -34.00 13.25
N LYS A 55 1.19 -33.55 12.16
CA LYS A 55 0.88 -34.44 11.03
C LYS A 55 2.14 -34.70 10.18
N GLY A 56 2.18 -35.87 9.52
CA GLY A 56 3.39 -36.37 8.84
C GLY A 56 3.91 -35.48 7.71
N SER A 57 5.24 -35.47 7.53
CA SER A 57 6.01 -34.67 6.55
C SER A 57 5.37 -34.57 5.16
N LYS A 58 4.83 -35.68 4.64
CA LYS A 58 4.23 -35.74 3.30
C LYS A 58 3.07 -34.75 3.06
N ALA A 59 2.29 -34.41 4.09
CA ALA A 59 1.21 -33.44 3.95
C ALA A 59 1.76 -32.01 3.85
N ILE A 60 2.74 -31.69 4.68
CA ILE A 60 3.45 -30.40 4.68
C ILE A 60 4.19 -30.21 3.35
N ASP A 61 4.85 -31.25 2.83
CA ASP A 61 5.57 -31.19 1.55
C ASP A 61 4.63 -30.86 0.37
N ARG A 62 3.40 -31.41 0.38
CA ARG A 62 2.38 -31.09 -0.64
C ARG A 62 1.90 -29.64 -0.55
N LEU A 63 1.71 -29.12 0.66
CA LEU A 63 1.31 -27.73 0.88
C LEU A 63 2.44 -26.77 0.47
N ARG A 64 3.69 -27.09 0.81
CA ARG A 64 4.88 -26.35 0.37
C ARG A 64 4.99 -26.28 -1.15
N LYS A 65 4.74 -27.41 -1.85
CA LYS A 65 4.71 -27.41 -3.32
C LYS A 65 3.66 -26.43 -3.88
N LYS A 66 2.44 -26.43 -3.34
CA LYS A 66 1.39 -25.49 -3.74
C LYS A 66 1.77 -24.03 -3.42
N LEU A 67 2.41 -23.80 -2.28
CA LEU A 67 2.91 -22.48 -1.88
C LEU A 67 3.92 -21.97 -2.92
N TYR A 68 4.91 -22.80 -3.26
CA TYR A 68 5.92 -22.44 -4.28
C TYR A 68 5.30 -22.16 -5.66
N GLU A 69 4.26 -22.89 -6.05
CA GLU A 69 3.53 -22.63 -7.30
C GLU A 69 2.87 -21.23 -7.28
N GLN A 70 2.24 -20.83 -6.17
CA GLN A 70 1.62 -19.51 -6.04
C GLN A 70 2.65 -18.38 -5.93
N GLU A 71 3.73 -18.60 -5.18
CA GLU A 71 4.83 -17.64 -5.04
C GLU A 71 5.54 -17.41 -6.39
N SER A 72 5.80 -18.49 -7.15
CA SER A 72 6.33 -18.39 -8.51
C SER A 72 5.41 -17.62 -9.45
N LEU A 73 4.09 -17.86 -9.37
CA LEU A 73 3.11 -17.10 -10.13
C LEU A 73 3.17 -15.60 -9.77
N LEU A 74 3.18 -15.26 -8.49
CA LEU A 74 3.30 -13.87 -8.04
C LEU A 74 4.56 -13.18 -8.61
N LEU A 75 5.70 -13.87 -8.57
CA LEU A 75 6.97 -13.34 -9.10
C LEU A 75 6.92 -13.07 -10.60
N LEU A 76 6.27 -13.94 -11.38
CA LEU A 76 6.18 -13.79 -12.82
C LEU A 76 5.17 -12.71 -13.25
N THR A 77 4.19 -12.44 -12.40
CA THR A 77 3.05 -11.58 -12.71
C THR A 77 3.24 -10.15 -12.17
N CYS A 78 4.00 -9.97 -11.09
CA CYS A 78 4.14 -8.67 -10.44
C CYS A 78 4.98 -7.60 -11.17
N PRO A 79 6.12 -7.94 -11.83
CA PRO A 79 7.00 -6.92 -12.38
C PRO A 79 6.31 -6.06 -13.44
N SER A 80 6.29 -4.74 -13.24
CA SER A 80 5.58 -3.78 -14.09
C SER A 80 6.42 -2.58 -14.48
N MET A 81 7.66 -2.46 -14.00
CA MET A 81 8.55 -1.35 -14.32
C MET A 81 9.61 -1.79 -15.34
N PRO A 82 9.79 -1.11 -16.48
CA PRO A 82 10.76 -1.53 -17.47
C PRO A 82 12.19 -1.22 -17.00
N LEU A 83 13.10 -2.19 -17.21
CA LEU A 83 14.53 -1.95 -17.30
C LEU A 83 14.99 -2.17 -18.74
N ARG A 84 15.27 -1.06 -19.42
CA ARG A 84 15.82 -1.08 -20.78
C ARG A 84 17.33 -1.27 -20.75
N LEU A 85 17.79 -2.22 -21.55
CA LEU A 85 19.18 -2.54 -21.82
C LEU A 85 19.43 -2.38 -23.32
N PHE A 86 20.55 -1.75 -23.67
CA PHE A 86 20.93 -1.54 -25.06
C PHE A 86 22.27 -2.22 -25.31
N ASN A 87 22.39 -2.90 -26.45
CA ASN A 87 23.69 -3.23 -27.02
C ASN A 87 24.19 -2.02 -27.81
N ARG A 88 25.48 -1.67 -27.71
CA ARG A 88 26.14 -0.68 -28.59
C ARG A 88 25.88 -0.90 -30.08
N ASN A 89 25.58 -2.13 -30.50
CA ASN A 89 25.19 -2.50 -31.86
C ASN A 89 23.68 -2.30 -32.14
N SER A 90 23.00 -1.42 -31.40
CA SER A 90 21.62 -0.92 -31.58
C SER A 90 20.46 -1.89 -31.29
N LYS A 91 20.70 -3.09 -30.74
CA LYS A 91 19.61 -3.94 -30.24
C LYS A 91 19.19 -3.51 -28.84
N SER A 92 17.91 -3.23 -28.65
CA SER A 92 17.30 -2.95 -27.34
C SER A 92 16.63 -4.20 -26.79
N TYR A 93 16.82 -4.45 -25.50
CA TYR A 93 16.16 -5.50 -24.74
C TYR A 93 15.55 -4.87 -23.50
N SER A 94 14.34 -5.29 -23.17
CA SER A 94 13.63 -4.76 -22.00
C SER A 94 13.05 -5.93 -21.24
N PHE A 95 13.17 -5.88 -19.92
CA PHE A 95 12.47 -6.77 -19.02
C PHE A 95 11.87 -5.97 -17.87
N LEU A 96 10.89 -6.54 -17.20
CA LEU A 96 10.15 -5.88 -16.15
C LEU A 96 10.77 -6.17 -14.79
N ILE A 97 10.73 -5.18 -13.91
CA ILE A 97 11.22 -5.18 -12.52
C ILE A 97 10.09 -4.67 -11.63
N SER A 98 10.12 -5.06 -10.35
CA SER A 98 9.03 -4.78 -9.40
C SER A 98 9.14 -3.42 -8.70
N SER A 99 10.33 -2.82 -8.63
CA SER A 99 10.55 -1.57 -7.90
C SER A 99 11.74 -0.75 -8.42
N ASP A 100 11.72 0.55 -8.13
CA ASP A 100 12.86 1.45 -8.34
C ASP A 100 14.10 1.02 -7.56
N TYR A 101 13.90 0.44 -6.38
CA TYR A 101 14.96 -0.12 -5.54
C TYR A 101 15.72 -1.22 -6.30
N GLU A 102 14.99 -2.22 -6.80
CA GLU A 102 15.59 -3.32 -7.57
C GLU A 102 16.18 -2.84 -8.89
N ARG A 103 15.50 -1.92 -9.58
CA ARG A 103 16.00 -1.32 -10.82
C ARG A 103 17.35 -0.63 -10.58
N SER A 104 17.49 0.06 -9.46
CA SER A 104 18.74 0.66 -9.01
C SER A 104 19.80 -0.40 -8.69
N ASP A 105 19.47 -1.46 -7.94
CA ASP A 105 20.38 -2.58 -7.60
C ASP A 105 20.95 -3.23 -8.86
N TRP A 106 20.08 -3.61 -9.80
CA TRP A 106 20.48 -4.20 -11.07
C TRP A 106 21.45 -3.29 -11.83
N ARG A 107 21.15 -1.99 -11.92
CA ARG A 107 22.04 -1.03 -12.59
C ARG A 107 23.40 -0.89 -11.90
N GLU A 108 23.44 -0.88 -10.57
CA GLU A 108 24.67 -0.78 -9.78
C GLU A 108 25.54 -2.04 -9.93
N ILE A 109 24.95 -3.23 -9.75
CA ILE A 109 25.64 -4.51 -9.88
C ILE A 109 26.20 -4.68 -11.29
N ILE A 110 25.39 -4.42 -12.34
CA ILE A 110 25.85 -4.49 -13.73
C ILE A 110 27.05 -3.55 -13.95
N LYS A 111 26.97 -2.29 -13.49
CA LYS A 111 28.08 -1.34 -13.62
C LYS A 111 29.33 -1.76 -12.86
N GLU A 112 29.19 -2.37 -11.69
CA GLU A 112 30.31 -2.90 -10.93
C GLU A 112 30.99 -4.07 -11.66
N GLN A 113 30.20 -4.99 -12.21
CA GLN A 113 30.72 -6.10 -13.01
C GLN A 113 31.37 -5.62 -14.31
N GLN A 114 30.80 -4.60 -14.97
CA GLN A 114 31.41 -3.98 -16.15
C GLN A 114 32.83 -3.46 -15.88
N LYS A 115 33.09 -2.88 -14.71
CA LYS A 115 34.44 -2.42 -14.32
C LYS A 115 35.44 -3.57 -14.17
N LYS A 116 34.96 -4.78 -13.88
CA LYS A 116 35.78 -5.99 -13.74
C LYS A 116 36.05 -6.68 -15.09
N CYS A 117 35.31 -6.32 -16.14
CA CYS A 117 35.47 -6.90 -17.48
C CYS A 117 36.60 -6.20 -18.26
N VAL A 118 37.70 -6.93 -18.53
CA VAL A 118 38.87 -6.39 -19.24
C VAL A 118 38.84 -6.63 -20.75
N LYS A 119 38.18 -7.72 -21.20
CA LYS A 119 38.04 -8.10 -22.62
C LYS A 119 36.69 -8.76 -22.89
N THR A 120 36.14 -8.56 -24.09
CA THR A 120 34.97 -9.27 -24.59
C THR A 120 35.41 -10.48 -25.40
N PRO A 121 35.29 -11.72 -24.90
CA PRO A 121 35.34 -12.87 -25.79
C PRO A 121 34.03 -12.91 -26.59
N SER A 122 34.11 -12.96 -27.93
CA SER A 122 32.97 -13.29 -28.77
C SER A 122 32.70 -14.79 -28.61
N LEU A 123 31.69 -15.14 -27.82
CA LEU A 123 31.29 -16.53 -27.67
C LEU A 123 30.44 -16.96 -28.87
N THR A 124 30.76 -18.11 -29.45
CA THR A 124 29.92 -18.77 -30.44
C THR A 124 28.60 -19.21 -29.80
N SER A 125 27.57 -19.43 -30.63
CA SER A 125 26.27 -19.96 -30.16
C SER A 125 26.42 -21.30 -29.42
N MET A 126 27.38 -22.14 -29.85
CA MET A 126 27.67 -23.42 -29.21
C MET A 126 28.28 -23.22 -27.81
N GLU A 127 29.27 -22.32 -27.68
CA GLU A 127 29.89 -22.01 -26.39
C GLU A 127 28.89 -21.42 -25.40
N LEU A 128 28.00 -20.53 -25.85
CA LEU A 128 26.92 -20.00 -25.03
C LEU A 128 25.95 -21.08 -24.56
N GLN A 129 25.58 -22.00 -25.46
CA GLN A 129 24.72 -23.11 -25.11
C GLN A 129 25.40 -24.03 -24.09
N MET A 130 26.67 -24.37 -24.30
CA MET A 130 27.45 -25.17 -23.34
C MET A 130 27.55 -24.47 -21.98
N LEU A 131 27.83 -23.16 -21.96
CA LEU A 131 27.94 -22.39 -20.72
C LEU A 131 26.60 -22.36 -19.98
N THR A 132 25.50 -22.08 -20.69
CA THR A 132 24.14 -22.05 -20.13
C THR A 132 23.73 -23.43 -19.60
N SER A 133 24.02 -24.50 -20.34
CA SER A 133 23.82 -25.89 -19.90
C SER A 133 24.70 -26.29 -18.72
N SER A 134 25.86 -25.65 -18.55
CA SER A 134 26.76 -25.88 -17.41
C SER A 134 26.29 -25.10 -16.18
N CYS A 135 25.81 -23.87 -16.33
CA CYS A 135 25.18 -23.08 -15.27
C CYS A 135 23.97 -23.82 -14.67
N LEU A 136 23.20 -24.52 -15.50
CA LEU A 136 22.13 -25.44 -15.09
C LEU A 136 22.62 -26.51 -14.10
N LYS A 137 23.80 -27.11 -14.36
CA LYS A 137 24.39 -28.15 -13.52
C LYS A 137 25.02 -27.59 -12.24
N LEU A 138 25.39 -26.32 -12.26
CA LEU A 138 25.95 -25.58 -11.12
C LEU A 138 24.87 -24.85 -10.30
N GLN A 139 23.59 -25.19 -10.49
CA GLN A 139 22.51 -24.65 -9.66
C GLN A 139 22.77 -24.99 -8.19
N THR A 140 23.15 -23.98 -7.43
CA THR A 140 23.18 -24.01 -5.96
C THR A 140 21.85 -23.55 -5.36
N VAL A 141 20.98 -22.95 -6.18
CA VAL A 141 19.68 -22.41 -5.79
C VAL A 141 18.59 -23.29 -6.40
N HIS A 142 18.09 -24.24 -5.61
CA HIS A 142 16.97 -25.12 -6.01
C HIS A 142 15.59 -24.47 -5.76
N HIS A 143 15.56 -23.38 -4.99
CA HIS A 143 14.35 -22.67 -4.57
C HIS A 143 14.51 -21.19 -4.86
N ILE A 144 13.53 -20.57 -5.51
CA ILE A 144 13.50 -19.12 -5.71
C ILE A 144 13.25 -18.49 -4.32
N PRO A 145 14.20 -17.74 -3.74
CA PRO A 145 14.03 -17.16 -2.42
C PRO A 145 13.13 -15.92 -2.52
N LEU A 146 11.82 -16.12 -2.58
CA LEU A 146 10.85 -15.03 -2.53
C LEU A 146 10.70 -14.47 -1.11
N SER A 147 11.01 -15.28 -0.12
CA SER A 147 11.31 -14.87 1.25
C SER A 147 12.79 -15.13 1.53
N PHE A 148 13.49 -14.15 2.11
CA PHE A 148 14.90 -14.27 2.51
C PHE A 148 15.16 -15.27 3.66
N ASN A 149 14.16 -16.07 4.05
CA ASN A 149 14.30 -16.97 5.18
C ASN A 149 14.93 -18.30 4.75
N ASN A 150 16.05 -18.60 5.41
CA ASN A 150 16.52 -19.97 5.56
C ASN A 150 15.37 -20.83 6.11
N GLU A 151 15.25 -22.08 5.66
CA GLU A 151 14.19 -23.06 6.05
C GLU A 151 13.95 -23.19 7.57
N GLU A 152 14.85 -22.65 8.42
CA GLU A 152 14.79 -22.70 9.88
C GLU A 152 14.13 -21.48 10.54
N ASP A 153 14.06 -20.32 9.87
CA ASP A 153 13.57 -19.07 10.46
C ASP A 153 12.27 -18.62 9.76
N GLU A 154 11.22 -19.42 9.80
CA GLU A 154 9.89 -19.05 9.27
C GLU A 154 9.20 -18.02 10.18
N SER A 155 9.80 -16.84 10.36
CA SER A 155 9.15 -15.71 11.02
C SER A 155 7.90 -15.31 10.22
N SER A 156 6.71 -15.59 10.75
CA SER A 156 5.47 -15.02 10.23
C SER A 156 5.61 -13.50 10.29
N GLY A 157 5.73 -12.84 9.14
CA GLY A 157 5.96 -11.40 9.06
C GLY A 157 4.95 -10.60 9.89
N LEU A 158 5.23 -9.32 10.12
CA LEU A 158 4.42 -8.50 11.01
C LEU A 158 3.07 -8.14 10.39
N TYR A 159 2.03 -8.19 11.22
CA TYR A 159 0.68 -7.72 10.90
C TYR A 159 0.26 -6.67 11.92
N GLY A 160 -0.04 -5.45 11.47
CA GLY A 160 -0.34 -4.34 12.36
C GLY A 160 0.11 -3.01 11.77
N PHE A 161 0.54 -2.09 12.62
CA PHE A 161 0.94 -0.76 12.22
C PHE A 161 2.37 -0.47 12.65
N LEU A 162 3.18 -0.02 11.68
CA LEU A 162 4.52 0.48 11.91
C LEU A 162 4.48 2.01 11.89
N ASN A 163 4.72 2.62 13.04
CA ASN A 163 4.94 4.05 13.13
C ASN A 163 6.41 4.32 12.80
N VAL A 164 6.65 5.20 11.84
CA VAL A 164 7.99 5.55 11.36
C VAL A 164 8.16 7.07 11.41
N ILE A 165 9.15 7.55 12.15
CA ILE A 165 9.57 8.96 12.10
C ILE A 165 10.83 9.05 11.25
N VAL A 166 10.75 9.79 10.15
CA VAL A 166 11.92 10.16 9.35
C VAL A 166 12.49 11.47 9.91
N HIS A 167 13.58 11.40 10.66
CA HIS A 167 14.14 12.57 11.36
C HIS A 167 14.90 13.47 10.40
N SER A 168 15.99 12.95 9.81
CA SER A 168 16.94 13.76 9.04
C SER A 168 17.86 12.92 8.17
N ALA A 169 18.44 13.53 7.13
CA ALA A 169 19.58 12.95 6.41
C ALA A 169 20.86 13.77 6.60
N SER A 170 22.01 13.13 6.51
CA SER A 170 23.35 13.77 6.55
C SER A 170 24.32 13.07 5.61
N GLY A 171 25.48 13.68 5.33
CA GLY A 171 26.52 13.11 4.46
C GLY A 171 26.47 13.55 2.99
N LEU A 172 25.59 14.51 2.67
CA LEU A 172 25.48 15.09 1.34
C LEU A 172 26.62 16.07 1.07
N LYS A 173 27.22 15.98 -0.12
CA LYS A 173 28.35 16.84 -0.54
C LYS A 173 27.92 18.20 -1.07
N GLN A 174 26.66 18.34 -1.47
CA GLN A 174 26.09 19.55 -2.07
C GLN A 174 24.62 19.72 -1.66
N SER A 175 24.12 20.95 -1.69
CA SER A 175 22.73 21.27 -1.39
C SER A 175 21.79 20.76 -2.48
N LEU A 176 20.79 19.97 -2.08
CA LEU A 176 19.83 19.34 -2.99
C LEU A 176 18.38 19.54 -2.50
N ASN A 177 17.42 19.26 -3.38
CA ASN A 177 16.00 19.16 -3.02
C ASN A 177 15.68 17.70 -2.73
N LEU A 178 15.40 17.33 -1.49
CA LEU A 178 15.37 15.93 -1.09
C LEU A 178 14.04 15.52 -0.49
N TYR A 179 13.62 14.30 -0.79
CA TYR A 179 12.54 13.63 -0.10
C TYR A 179 12.86 12.14 0.05
N CYS A 180 12.21 11.49 1.00
CA CYS A 180 12.33 10.06 1.21
C CYS A 180 11.00 9.36 0.91
N THR A 181 11.08 8.13 0.46
CA THR A 181 9.94 7.21 0.38
C THR A 181 10.17 5.98 1.25
N LEU A 182 9.10 5.51 1.86
CA LEU A 182 9.06 4.30 2.67
C LEU A 182 8.28 3.22 1.91
N GLU A 183 8.90 2.07 1.76
CA GLU A 183 8.33 0.90 1.12
C GLU A 183 8.33 -0.28 2.09
N VAL A 184 7.24 -1.01 2.17
CA VAL A 184 7.17 -2.26 2.95
C VAL A 184 6.76 -3.39 2.03
N ASP A 185 7.27 -4.59 2.32
CA ASP A 185 6.88 -5.77 1.59
C ASP A 185 5.55 -6.34 2.07
N SER A 186 4.83 -6.99 1.17
CA SER A 186 3.82 -7.98 1.49
C SER A 186 4.21 -9.25 0.76
N PHE A 187 4.67 -10.26 1.52
CA PHE A 187 5.20 -11.51 0.98
C PHE A 187 6.36 -11.32 -0.02
N GLY A 188 7.28 -10.40 0.28
CA GLY A 188 8.44 -10.10 -0.58
C GLY A 188 8.18 -9.07 -1.68
N LEU A 189 6.93 -8.68 -1.91
CA LEU A 189 6.58 -7.62 -2.86
C LEU A 189 6.50 -6.25 -2.17
N PHE A 190 7.38 -5.32 -2.55
CA PHE A 190 7.43 -3.99 -1.98
C PHE A 190 6.41 -3.04 -2.60
N SER A 191 5.76 -2.26 -1.75
CA SER A 191 4.85 -1.19 -2.16
C SER A 191 5.19 0.09 -1.43
N ASN A 192 5.10 1.22 -2.14
CA ASN A 192 5.24 2.54 -1.54
C ASN A 192 4.08 2.81 -0.57
N LYS A 193 4.41 3.13 0.68
CA LYS A 193 3.42 3.39 1.75
C LYS A 193 3.47 4.81 2.27
N ALA A 194 4.59 5.51 2.16
CA ALA A 194 4.70 6.88 2.64
C ALA A 194 5.80 7.65 1.90
N LYS A 195 5.66 8.98 1.91
CA LYS A 195 6.57 9.91 1.26
C LYS A 195 6.70 11.17 2.11
N THR A 196 7.93 11.60 2.35
CA THR A 196 8.18 12.86 3.07
C THR A 196 7.95 14.06 2.17
N ARG A 197 7.77 15.24 2.76
CA ARG A 197 7.82 16.50 2.01
C ARG A 197 9.20 16.71 1.40
N VAL A 198 9.24 17.49 0.31
CA VAL A 198 10.49 17.89 -0.32
C VAL A 198 11.15 18.99 0.51
N TYR A 199 12.29 18.68 1.11
CA TYR A 199 13.13 19.65 1.79
C TYR A 199 14.07 20.28 0.77
N ARG A 200 13.99 21.60 0.57
CA ARG A 200 14.68 22.28 -0.52
C ARG A 200 16.07 22.76 -0.14
N TYR A 201 16.98 22.71 -1.12
CA TYR A 201 18.32 23.30 -1.12
C TYR A 201 19.10 23.13 0.20
N THR A 202 19.35 21.88 0.60
CA THR A 202 20.08 21.58 1.85
C THR A 202 21.00 20.37 1.71
N THR A 203 22.04 20.33 2.54
CA THR A 203 22.91 19.16 2.77
C THR A 203 22.48 18.35 4.00
N GLU A 204 21.57 18.88 4.81
CA GLU A 204 21.13 18.28 6.09
C GLU A 204 19.62 18.46 6.28
N PRO A 205 18.78 17.81 5.46
CA PRO A 205 17.33 17.92 5.61
C PRO A 205 16.87 17.37 6.97
N LYS A 206 15.91 18.07 7.59
CA LYS A 206 15.29 17.70 8.86
C LYS A 206 13.78 17.67 8.67
N TRP A 207 13.24 16.49 8.37
CA TRP A 207 11.81 16.31 8.14
C TRP A 207 11.06 16.25 9.48
N ASN A 208 11.50 15.35 10.38
CA ASN A 208 10.76 15.02 11.61
C ASN A 208 9.29 14.66 11.34
N GLU A 209 9.06 13.95 10.23
CA GLU A 209 7.72 13.55 9.80
C GLU A 209 7.45 12.12 10.26
N GLU A 210 6.31 11.93 10.92
CA GLU A 210 5.82 10.65 11.40
C GLU A 210 4.81 10.06 10.41
N PHE A 211 4.86 8.75 10.17
CA PHE A 211 3.93 8.02 9.33
C PHE A 211 3.44 6.76 10.04
N GLU A 212 2.15 6.48 9.97
CA GLU A 212 1.57 5.19 10.35
C GLU A 212 1.43 4.33 9.09
N ILE A 213 2.13 3.19 9.03
CA ILE A 213 2.16 2.29 7.88
C ILE A 213 1.52 0.96 8.26
N GLU A 214 0.51 0.53 7.51
CA GLU A 214 -0.08 -0.79 7.68
C GLU A 214 0.83 -1.89 7.12
N LEU A 215 1.05 -2.93 7.93
CA LEU A 215 1.85 -4.11 7.62
C LEU A 215 0.97 -5.34 7.39
N GLU A 216 1.29 -6.09 6.34
CA GLU A 216 0.53 -7.27 5.88
C GLU A 216 1.48 -8.43 5.63
N GLY A 217 1.94 -9.04 6.73
CA GLY A 217 2.96 -10.08 6.68
C GLY A 217 4.32 -9.54 6.28
N SER A 218 4.57 -8.26 6.56
CA SER A 218 5.77 -7.54 6.16
C SER A 218 6.98 -7.96 6.98
N GLN A 219 8.13 -8.09 6.33
CA GLN A 219 9.39 -8.51 6.93
C GLN A 219 10.48 -7.45 6.78
N THR A 220 10.30 -6.46 5.90
CA THR A 220 11.34 -5.49 5.56
C THR A 220 10.74 -4.12 5.30
N LEU A 221 11.35 -3.09 5.89
CA LEU A 221 11.15 -1.69 5.53
C LEU A 221 12.30 -1.25 4.63
N ARG A 222 12.01 -0.79 3.42
CA ARG A 222 12.94 -0.11 2.51
C ARG A 222 12.73 1.41 2.61
N LEU A 223 13.85 2.13 2.55
CA LEU A 223 13.88 3.59 2.50
C LEU A 223 14.69 4.00 1.26
N LEU A 224 14.10 4.85 0.42
CA LEU A 224 14.78 5.48 -0.70
C LEU A 224 14.82 6.99 -0.49
N CYS A 225 15.97 7.60 -0.77
CA CYS A 225 16.18 9.04 -0.74
C CYS A 225 16.35 9.55 -2.17
N TYR A 226 15.52 10.51 -2.57
CA TYR A 226 15.46 11.05 -3.91
C TYR A 226 15.86 12.53 -3.95
N GLU A 227 16.54 12.92 -5.01
CA GLU A 227 16.70 14.31 -5.45
C GLU A 227 15.53 14.69 -6.37
N LYS A 228 14.72 15.66 -5.94
CA LYS A 228 13.61 16.21 -6.72
C LYS A 228 14.15 17.07 -7.87
N SER A 229 13.83 16.68 -9.11
CA SER A 229 14.18 17.45 -10.30
C SER A 229 13.03 18.38 -10.70
N TYR A 230 13.31 19.67 -10.82
CA TYR A 230 12.35 20.68 -11.31
C TYR A 230 12.60 21.07 -12.78
N ASN A 231 13.68 20.59 -13.40
CA ASN A 231 14.05 20.94 -14.77
C ASN A 231 13.27 20.09 -15.79
N ARG A 232 12.21 20.66 -16.35
CA ARG A 232 11.39 20.04 -17.43
C ARG A 232 12.17 19.76 -18.72
N THR A 233 13.30 20.44 -18.95
CA THR A 233 14.13 20.31 -20.18
C THR A 233 15.02 19.06 -20.24
N LYS A 234 15.18 18.32 -19.13
CA LYS A 234 15.81 16.99 -19.10
C LYS A 234 14.80 15.87 -18.86
N GLN A 235 13.57 16.05 -19.36
CA GLN A 235 12.67 14.92 -19.53
C GLN A 235 13.25 14.04 -20.65
N ASN A 236 14.12 13.10 -20.28
CA ASN A 236 14.29 11.92 -21.13
C ASN A 236 12.90 11.30 -21.19
N LYS A 237 12.26 11.37 -22.36
CA LYS A 237 10.91 10.84 -22.66
C LYS A 237 10.82 9.31 -22.53
N ASP A 238 11.79 8.68 -21.88
CA ASP A 238 12.13 7.30 -22.18
C ASP A 238 11.65 6.29 -21.15
N ASP A 239 11.11 6.70 -20.00
CA ASP A 239 10.38 5.77 -19.11
C ASP A 239 9.35 6.61 -18.34
N GLY A 240 8.06 6.26 -18.45
CA GLY A 240 6.93 6.97 -17.84
C GLY A 240 6.86 6.92 -16.31
N GLU A 241 7.99 7.02 -15.62
CA GLU A 241 8.15 6.92 -14.17
C GLU A 241 9.11 7.99 -13.63
N ASN A 242 8.83 8.40 -12.39
CA ASN A 242 9.47 9.44 -11.60
C ASN A 242 10.85 9.94 -12.11
N THR A 243 10.91 11.18 -12.63
CA THR A 243 12.13 11.84 -13.13
C THR A 243 13.17 12.17 -12.03
N ASP A 244 12.88 11.79 -10.80
CA ASP A 244 13.66 12.10 -9.61
C ASP A 244 14.79 11.08 -9.44
N ARG A 245 15.97 11.57 -9.07
CA ARG A 245 17.18 10.74 -9.01
C ARG A 245 17.31 10.10 -7.64
N ILE A 246 17.46 8.77 -7.58
CA ILE A 246 17.81 8.07 -6.34
C ILE A 246 19.22 8.48 -5.90
N MET A 247 19.31 9.09 -4.72
CA MET A 247 20.55 9.52 -4.08
C MET A 247 21.09 8.48 -3.10
N GLY A 248 20.21 7.71 -2.50
CA GLY A 248 20.55 6.65 -1.57
C GLY A 248 19.37 5.71 -1.37
N LYS A 249 19.66 4.45 -1.03
CA LYS A 249 18.67 3.44 -0.69
C LYS A 249 19.22 2.56 0.43
N GLY A 250 18.33 1.97 1.21
CA GLY A 250 18.68 1.00 2.24
C GLY A 250 17.44 0.37 2.85
N GLN A 251 17.64 -0.58 3.74
CA GLN A 251 16.56 -1.40 4.29
C GLN A 251 16.82 -1.81 5.73
N ILE A 252 15.75 -2.14 6.45
CA ILE A 252 15.77 -2.65 7.82
C ILE A 252 14.85 -3.88 7.90
N PRO A 253 15.32 -5.00 8.48
CA PRO A 253 14.44 -6.14 8.78
C PRO A 253 13.46 -5.78 9.89
N LEU A 254 12.20 -6.15 9.71
CA LEU A 254 11.12 -5.99 10.67
C LEU A 254 11.02 -7.25 11.52
N ASP A 255 11.90 -7.38 12.51
CA ASP A 255 11.87 -8.48 13.47
C ASP A 255 10.94 -8.17 14.64
N LEU A 256 10.03 -9.10 14.94
CA LEU A 256 9.10 -8.99 16.06
C LEU A 256 9.86 -8.93 17.39
N GLN A 257 10.92 -9.72 17.58
CA GLN A 257 11.63 -9.75 18.87
C GLN A 257 12.33 -8.41 19.14
N ALA A 258 12.96 -7.84 18.11
CA ALA A 258 13.49 -6.49 18.18
C ALA A 258 12.39 -5.46 18.47
N LEU A 259 11.23 -5.54 17.80
CA LEU A 259 10.19 -4.49 17.85
C LEU A 259 9.11 -4.65 18.93
N GLN A 260 9.24 -5.65 19.81
CA GLN A 260 8.26 -5.95 20.87
C GLN A 260 8.16 -4.87 21.98
N GLY A 261 9.09 -3.92 22.04
CA GLY A 261 9.05 -2.81 23.00
C GLY A 261 7.96 -1.79 22.68
N LYS A 262 7.31 -1.21 23.71
CA LYS A 262 6.39 -0.06 23.55
C LYS A 262 7.11 1.23 23.13
N ASP A 263 8.44 1.22 23.21
CA ASP A 263 9.31 2.37 23.02
C ASP A 263 9.76 2.53 21.57
N TRP A 264 10.05 3.76 21.22
CA TRP A 264 10.61 4.10 19.92
C TRP A 264 12.03 3.57 19.78
N GLN A 265 12.27 2.81 18.71
CA GLN A 265 13.61 2.36 18.35
C GLN A 265 14.23 3.30 17.35
N ARG A 266 15.30 3.98 17.75
CA ARG A 266 16.07 4.85 16.85
C ARG A 266 17.11 4.03 16.11
N THR A 267 17.19 4.24 14.80
CA THR A 267 18.14 3.58 13.91
C THR A 267 18.62 4.54 12.82
N VAL A 268 19.74 4.20 12.19
CA VAL A 268 20.37 4.97 11.14
C VAL A 268 20.62 4.05 9.96
N ILE A 269 20.02 4.35 8.81
CA ILE A 269 20.27 3.60 7.57
C ILE A 269 21.41 4.30 6.81
N PRO A 270 22.58 3.65 6.64
CA PRO A 270 23.61 4.13 5.73
C PRO A 270 23.23 3.80 4.28
N MET A 271 23.37 4.77 3.39
CA MET A 271 22.95 4.74 2.00
C MET A 271 23.99 5.41 1.10
N ASN A 272 24.99 4.67 0.63
CA ASN A 272 25.97 5.17 -0.36
C ASN A 272 26.59 6.55 0.00
N GLY A 273 26.95 6.74 1.28
CA GLY A 273 27.53 7.98 1.81
C GLY A 273 26.52 8.97 2.42
N ILE A 274 25.22 8.73 2.24
CA ILE A 274 24.14 9.41 2.97
C ILE A 274 23.77 8.58 4.19
N GLN A 275 23.42 9.20 5.30
CA GLN A 275 22.88 8.52 6.47
C GLN A 275 21.51 9.11 6.78
N VAL A 276 20.47 8.27 6.85
CA VAL A 276 19.13 8.71 7.24
C VAL A 276 18.83 8.21 8.64
N LYS A 277 18.49 9.13 9.54
CA LYS A 277 18.09 8.83 10.92
C LYS A 277 16.58 8.64 10.96
N LEU A 278 16.14 7.54 11.56
CA LEU A 278 14.72 7.23 11.70
C LEU A 278 14.43 6.62 13.07
N SER A 279 13.16 6.69 13.47
CA SER A 279 12.65 5.94 14.62
C SER A 279 11.47 5.09 14.19
N ILE A 280 11.40 3.86 14.68
CA ILE A 280 10.29 2.94 14.41
C ILE A 280 9.66 2.45 15.69
N LYS A 281 8.35 2.22 15.63
CA LYS A 281 7.56 1.62 16.70
C LYS A 281 6.46 0.76 16.08
N PHE A 282 6.39 -0.49 16.48
CA PHE A 282 5.34 -1.40 16.03
C PHE A 282 4.15 -1.39 17.01
N THR A 283 2.94 -1.53 16.48
CA THR A 283 1.71 -1.72 17.26
C THR A 283 0.89 -2.81 16.59
N THR A 284 0.45 -3.79 17.37
CA THR A 284 -0.33 -4.92 16.82
C THR A 284 -1.71 -4.44 16.37
N ARG A 285 -2.30 -5.20 15.45
CA ARG A 285 -3.52 -4.79 14.73
C ARG A 285 -4.75 -4.67 15.66
N GLU A 286 -4.78 -5.41 16.76
CA GLU A 286 -5.89 -5.43 17.73
C GLU A 286 -6.01 -4.09 18.47
N PHE A 287 -4.88 -3.47 18.84
CA PHE A 287 -4.91 -2.20 19.58
C PHE A 287 -5.23 -1.00 18.69
N SER A 288 -4.72 -0.98 17.46
CA SER A 288 -4.89 0.17 16.56
C SER A 288 -6.28 0.26 15.93
N LEU A 289 -7.01 -0.85 15.80
CA LEU A 289 -8.32 -0.89 15.16
C LEU A 289 -9.49 -0.85 16.14
N LYS A 290 -9.23 -0.60 17.44
CA LYS A 290 -10.30 -0.47 18.44
C LYS A 290 -11.08 0.82 18.23
N ARG A 291 -12.39 0.69 17.99
CA ARG A 291 -13.35 1.80 17.96
C ARG A 291 -13.60 2.26 19.40
N MET A 292 -13.02 3.39 19.79
CA MET A 292 -13.15 3.94 21.13
C MET A 292 -14.10 5.15 21.11
N PRO A 293 -15.21 5.12 21.87
CA PRO A 293 -16.04 6.31 22.05
C PRO A 293 -15.22 7.45 22.66
N SER A 294 -15.44 8.67 22.17
CA SER A 294 -14.76 9.85 22.69
C SER A 294 -15.38 10.32 24.00
N GLU A 295 -14.53 10.68 24.95
CA GLU A 295 -14.93 11.32 26.21
C GLU A 295 -15.26 12.82 26.03
N LYS A 296 -14.97 13.39 24.85
CA LYS A 296 -15.24 14.80 24.53
C LYS A 296 -16.57 14.93 23.78
N PRO A 297 -17.71 15.22 24.46
CA PRO A 297 -19.03 15.18 23.83
C PRO A 297 -19.24 16.24 22.74
N LEU A 298 -18.44 17.32 22.77
CA LEU A 298 -18.47 18.39 21.77
C LEU A 298 -17.56 18.13 20.56
N GLY A 299 -16.74 17.06 20.59
CA GLY A 299 -15.88 16.66 19.49
C GLY A 299 -16.65 16.08 18.30
N VAL A 300 -15.91 15.62 17.30
CA VAL A 300 -16.42 14.97 16.08
C VAL A 300 -15.90 13.54 15.99
N PHE A 301 -14.62 13.31 16.33
CA PHE A 301 -14.02 11.98 16.37
C PHE A 301 -14.54 11.17 17.57
N GLY A 302 -14.78 9.88 17.39
CA GLY A 302 -15.31 9.02 18.44
C GLY A 302 -16.75 9.33 18.86
N ILE A 303 -17.48 10.15 18.10
CA ILE A 303 -18.89 10.50 18.36
C ILE A 303 -19.78 9.85 17.30
N LYS A 304 -20.98 9.41 17.70
CA LYS A 304 -21.95 8.82 16.77
C LYS A 304 -22.27 9.81 15.64
N ILE A 305 -22.25 9.33 14.40
CA ILE A 305 -22.50 10.15 13.21
C ILE A 305 -23.85 10.87 13.26
N SER A 306 -24.87 10.21 13.82
CA SER A 306 -26.22 10.78 14.02
C SER A 306 -26.24 11.94 15.03
N THR A 307 -25.32 11.96 16.01
CA THR A 307 -25.17 13.07 16.96
C THR A 307 -24.50 14.27 16.28
N VAL A 308 -23.44 14.03 15.52
CA VAL A 308 -22.69 15.08 14.79
C VAL A 308 -23.59 15.77 13.77
N THR A 309 -24.27 15.01 12.92
CA THR A 309 -25.18 15.52 11.88
C THR A 309 -26.33 16.34 12.46
N LYS A 310 -26.95 15.89 13.56
CA LYS A 310 -27.99 16.67 14.28
C LYS A 310 -27.45 18.00 14.80
N ARG A 311 -26.25 18.00 15.40
CA ARG A 311 -25.61 19.21 15.95
C ARG A 311 -25.27 20.22 14.84
N GLU A 312 -24.76 19.73 13.72
CA GLU A 312 -24.39 20.54 12.55
C GLU A 312 -25.58 20.92 11.67
N ARG A 313 -26.78 20.39 11.95
CA ARG A 313 -27.99 20.55 11.12
C ARG A 313 -27.75 20.18 9.65
N SER A 314 -26.96 19.14 9.42
CA SER A 314 -26.56 18.65 8.11
C SER A 314 -26.76 17.14 8.02
N LYS A 315 -27.04 16.61 6.82
CA LYS A 315 -27.15 15.15 6.61
C LYS A 315 -25.80 14.44 6.53
N VAL A 316 -24.76 15.16 6.14
CA VAL A 316 -23.38 14.67 6.05
C VAL A 316 -22.49 15.51 6.97
N PRO A 317 -21.65 14.88 7.82
CA PRO A 317 -20.73 15.58 8.71
C PRO A 317 -19.83 16.57 7.96
N TYR A 318 -19.57 17.73 8.56
CA TYR A 318 -18.72 18.78 8.00
C TYR A 318 -17.32 18.30 7.65
N ILE A 319 -16.71 17.48 8.53
CA ILE A 319 -15.40 16.86 8.28
C ILE A 319 -15.38 16.03 6.99
N VAL A 320 -16.43 15.25 6.71
CA VAL A 320 -16.51 14.45 5.49
C VAL A 320 -16.60 15.36 4.27
N ARG A 321 -17.46 16.38 4.32
CA ARG A 321 -17.62 17.33 3.21
C ARG A 321 -16.32 18.07 2.89
N GLN A 322 -15.66 18.62 3.90
CA GLN A 322 -14.41 19.38 3.70
C GLN A 322 -13.26 18.53 3.21
N CYS A 323 -13.07 17.33 3.77
CA CYS A 323 -12.01 16.44 3.30
C CYS A 323 -12.23 16.04 1.84
N LEU A 324 -13.45 15.66 1.47
CA LEU A 324 -13.76 15.25 0.10
C LEU A 324 -13.63 16.40 -0.89
N GLU A 325 -14.17 17.58 -0.57
CA GLU A 325 -14.04 18.79 -1.40
C GLU A 325 -12.57 19.15 -1.67
N GLU A 326 -11.74 19.12 -0.62
CA GLU A 326 -10.32 19.48 -0.75
C GLU A 326 -9.51 18.41 -1.51
N ILE A 327 -9.83 17.12 -1.35
CA ILE A 327 -9.22 16.05 -2.14
C ILE A 327 -9.65 16.13 -3.60
N GLU A 328 -10.91 16.46 -3.89
CA GLU A 328 -11.37 16.67 -5.27
C GLU A 328 -10.71 17.88 -5.92
N ARG A 329 -10.46 18.93 -5.13
CA ARG A 329 -9.84 20.16 -5.61
C ARG A 329 -8.38 19.97 -6.08
N ARG A 330 -7.60 19.11 -5.42
CA ARG A 330 -6.14 18.99 -5.69
C ARG A 330 -5.51 17.61 -5.55
N GLY A 331 -6.26 16.61 -5.12
CA GLY A 331 -5.78 15.24 -4.87
C GLY A 331 -6.12 14.22 -5.95
N MET A 332 -6.97 14.57 -6.93
CA MET A 332 -7.48 13.62 -7.92
C MET A 332 -6.41 12.99 -8.81
N GLU A 333 -5.27 13.66 -8.98
CA GLU A 333 -4.11 13.19 -9.75
C GLU A 333 -2.95 12.71 -8.84
N GLU A 334 -3.11 12.75 -7.51
CA GLU A 334 -2.07 12.29 -6.59
C GLU A 334 -1.96 10.77 -6.64
N VAL A 335 -0.78 10.27 -7.02
CA VAL A 335 -0.53 8.84 -7.17
C VAL A 335 -0.67 8.14 -5.82
N GLY A 336 -1.58 7.17 -5.75
CA GLY A 336 -1.84 6.41 -4.55
C GLY A 336 -2.65 7.18 -3.49
N ILE A 337 -3.43 8.19 -3.87
CA ILE A 337 -4.36 8.87 -2.96
C ILE A 337 -5.20 7.84 -2.16
N TYR A 338 -5.38 8.08 -0.86
CA TYR A 338 -5.91 7.13 0.14
C TYR A 338 -5.04 5.90 0.46
N ARG A 339 -4.17 5.43 -0.43
CA ARG A 339 -3.25 4.31 -0.17
C ARG A 339 -1.97 4.75 0.53
N VAL A 340 -1.39 5.87 0.12
CA VAL A 340 -0.19 6.46 0.72
C VAL A 340 -0.56 7.17 2.03
N SER A 341 0.23 6.93 3.08
CA SER A 341 0.04 7.55 4.38
C SER A 341 0.50 9.01 4.37
N GLY A 342 -0.37 9.90 4.86
CA GLY A 342 -0.01 11.27 5.18
C GLY A 342 0.81 11.37 6.47
N VAL A 343 1.39 12.55 6.70
CA VAL A 343 2.15 12.85 7.92
C VAL A 343 1.21 12.81 9.13
N ALA A 344 1.51 11.95 10.10
CA ALA A 344 0.67 11.68 11.28
C ALA A 344 0.46 12.92 12.15
N THR A 345 1.46 13.80 12.28
CA THR A 345 1.34 15.06 13.03
C THR A 345 0.34 16.03 12.38
N ASP A 346 0.31 16.11 11.04
CA ASP A 346 -0.71 16.89 10.32
C ASP A 346 -2.11 16.28 10.53
N ILE A 347 -2.23 14.95 10.46
CA ILE A 347 -3.50 14.24 10.71
C ILE A 347 -4.02 14.54 12.12
N GLN A 348 -3.14 14.50 13.14
CA GLN A 348 -3.53 14.82 14.52
C GLN A 348 -3.87 16.31 14.71
N ALA A 349 -3.19 17.21 14.01
CA ALA A 349 -3.53 18.62 14.00
C ALA A 349 -4.93 18.87 13.38
N LEU A 350 -5.23 18.23 12.25
CA LEU A 350 -6.56 18.30 11.62
C LEU A 350 -7.64 17.67 12.50
N LYS A 351 -7.36 16.52 13.11
CA LYS A 351 -8.26 15.90 14.09
C LYS A 351 -8.61 16.88 15.21
N THR A 352 -7.60 17.52 15.79
CA THR A 352 -7.79 18.52 16.86
C THR A 352 -8.60 19.73 16.37
N ALA A 353 -8.31 20.22 15.16
CA ALA A 353 -9.03 21.34 14.56
C ALA A 353 -10.53 21.03 14.35
N PHE A 354 -10.86 19.84 13.83
CA PHE A 354 -12.25 19.40 13.67
C PHE A 354 -12.94 19.18 15.03
N ASP A 355 -12.28 18.53 15.99
CA ASP A 355 -12.83 18.28 17.33
C ASP A 355 -13.13 19.57 18.11
N THR A 356 -12.39 20.64 17.83
CA THR A 356 -12.60 21.96 18.46
C THR A 356 -13.48 22.89 17.63
N ASN A 357 -14.03 22.40 16.51
CA ASN A 357 -14.81 23.20 15.56
C ASN A 357 -14.09 24.49 15.13
N ASN A 358 -12.80 24.36 14.81
CA ASN A 358 -11.96 25.46 14.35
C ASN A 358 -12.48 25.99 13.01
N LYS A 359 -12.79 27.29 12.94
CA LYS A 359 -13.32 27.96 11.74
C LYS A 359 -12.29 28.07 10.61
N ASP A 360 -11.01 27.99 10.93
CA ASP A 360 -9.91 28.13 9.97
C ASP A 360 -9.43 26.77 9.43
N VAL A 361 -10.15 25.68 9.70
CA VAL A 361 -9.74 24.33 9.28
C VAL A 361 -9.55 24.22 7.77
N SER A 362 -10.39 24.87 6.97
CA SER A 362 -10.25 24.88 5.50
C SER A 362 -8.95 25.55 5.05
N VAL A 363 -8.51 26.61 5.75
CA VAL A 363 -7.23 27.28 5.49
C VAL A 363 -6.07 26.35 5.86
N MET A 364 -6.13 25.74 7.05
CA MET A 364 -5.13 24.76 7.49
C MET A 364 -4.97 23.61 6.48
N MET A 365 -6.09 23.06 6.00
CA MET A 365 -6.09 21.98 5.01
C MET A 365 -5.42 22.40 3.70
N SER A 366 -5.57 23.66 3.27
CA SER A 366 -4.96 24.14 2.02
C SER A 366 -3.43 24.17 2.03
N GLU A 367 -2.82 24.23 3.23
CA GLU A 367 -1.37 24.27 3.44
C GLU A 367 -0.75 22.89 3.69
N MET A 368 -1.58 21.86 3.94
CA MET A 368 -1.13 20.51 4.28
C MET A 368 -1.03 19.60 3.05
N ASP A 369 -0.31 18.48 3.18
CA ASP A 369 -0.27 17.45 2.15
C ASP A 369 -1.65 16.80 1.97
N VAL A 370 -2.04 16.50 0.73
CA VAL A 370 -3.38 15.93 0.45
C VAL A 370 -3.55 14.54 1.07
N ASN A 371 -2.45 13.77 1.24
CA ASN A 371 -2.49 12.48 1.90
C ASN A 371 -2.76 12.61 3.40
N ALA A 372 -2.44 13.75 4.03
CA ALA A 372 -2.84 14.01 5.41
C ALA A 372 -4.35 14.25 5.53
N ILE A 373 -4.97 14.87 4.54
CA ILE A 373 -6.43 15.07 4.49
C ILE A 373 -7.14 13.74 4.25
N ALA A 374 -6.66 12.95 3.29
CA ALA A 374 -7.13 11.60 3.05
C ALA A 374 -6.97 10.71 4.30
N GLY A 375 -5.84 10.82 5.00
CA GLY A 375 -5.59 10.17 6.28
C GLY A 375 -6.57 10.59 7.37
N THR A 376 -6.87 11.89 7.47
CA THR A 376 -7.85 12.44 8.43
C THR A 376 -9.25 11.90 8.19
N LEU A 377 -9.69 11.83 6.93
CA LEU A 377 -10.98 11.25 6.57
C LEU A 377 -11.07 9.77 6.95
N LYS A 378 -10.04 8.97 6.62
CA LYS A 378 -9.97 7.56 7.01
C LYS A 378 -10.00 7.40 8.53
N LEU A 379 -9.25 8.24 9.26
CA LEU A 379 -9.21 8.23 10.70
C LEU A 379 -10.59 8.52 11.31
N TYR A 380 -11.34 9.48 10.76
CA TYR A 380 -12.69 9.80 11.23
C TYR A 380 -13.61 8.57 11.18
N PHE A 381 -13.68 7.90 10.02
CA PHE A 381 -14.50 6.69 9.88
C PHE A 381 -14.01 5.53 10.76
N ARG A 382 -12.69 5.37 10.92
CA ARG A 382 -12.08 4.35 11.76
C ARG A 382 -12.38 4.55 13.24
N GLU A 383 -12.46 5.80 13.70
CA GLU A 383 -12.75 6.13 15.10
C GLU A 383 -14.23 6.25 15.43
N LEU A 384 -15.16 6.15 14.46
CA LEU A 384 -16.59 6.09 14.79
C LEU A 384 -16.86 4.98 15.82
N PRO A 385 -17.71 5.21 16.83
CA PRO A 385 -18.05 4.21 17.85
C PRO A 385 -18.59 2.89 17.29
N GLU A 386 -19.16 2.96 16.08
CA GLU A 386 -19.69 1.86 15.30
C GLU A 386 -19.29 2.12 13.82
N PRO A 387 -18.97 1.10 13.01
CA PRO A 387 -18.70 1.28 11.58
C PRO A 387 -19.84 1.98 10.85
N LEU A 388 -19.53 2.61 9.72
CA LEU A 388 -20.53 3.30 8.89
C LEU A 388 -21.62 2.32 8.42
N PHE A 389 -21.26 1.06 8.18
CA PHE A 389 -22.17 -0.02 7.79
C PHE A 389 -22.90 -0.72 8.96
N THR A 390 -22.71 -0.23 10.18
CA THR A 390 -23.26 -0.75 11.45
C THR A 390 -22.77 -2.14 11.84
N ASP A 391 -22.65 -2.39 13.14
CA ASP A 391 -22.29 -3.72 13.65
C ASP A 391 -23.42 -4.71 13.40
N GLU A 392 -24.66 -4.22 13.44
CA GLU A 392 -25.88 -5.02 13.28
C GLU A 392 -26.04 -5.57 11.86
N LEU A 393 -25.77 -4.77 10.83
CA LEU A 393 -26.01 -5.15 9.44
C LEU A 393 -24.81 -5.85 8.79
N TYR A 394 -23.60 -5.70 9.33
CA TYR A 394 -22.39 -6.28 8.74
C TYR A 394 -22.48 -7.80 8.45
N PRO A 395 -22.97 -8.67 9.35
CA PRO A 395 -23.09 -10.10 9.06
C PRO A 395 -23.97 -10.38 7.84
N ASN A 396 -25.01 -9.56 7.63
CA ASN A 396 -25.92 -9.70 6.50
C ASN A 396 -25.27 -9.23 5.20
N PHE A 397 -24.47 -8.16 5.23
CA PHE A 397 -23.67 -7.74 4.08
C PHE A 397 -22.65 -8.82 3.69
N ALA A 398 -21.92 -9.36 4.68
CA ALA A 398 -20.94 -10.42 4.47
C ALA A 398 -21.57 -11.72 3.95
N GLY A 399 -22.80 -12.05 4.37
CA GLY A 399 -23.57 -13.16 3.81
C GLY A 399 -24.09 -12.87 2.40
N GLY A 400 -24.68 -11.69 2.19
CA GLY A 400 -25.30 -11.29 0.92
C GLY A 400 -24.33 -11.28 -0.27
N ILE A 401 -23.09 -10.83 -0.06
CA ILE A 401 -22.09 -10.78 -1.13
C ILE A 401 -21.70 -12.18 -1.66
N THR A 402 -21.84 -13.22 -0.83
CA THR A 402 -21.52 -14.62 -1.19
C THR A 402 -22.62 -15.32 -1.98
N LEU A 403 -23.78 -14.70 -2.16
CA LEU A 403 -24.87 -15.26 -2.96
C LEU A 403 -24.41 -15.52 -4.40
N THR A 404 -24.79 -16.65 -4.99
CA THR A 404 -24.43 -16.99 -6.37
C THR A 404 -25.44 -16.46 -7.38
N ASP A 405 -26.72 -16.43 -7.01
CA ASP A 405 -27.79 -15.85 -7.82
C ASP A 405 -27.67 -14.32 -7.86
N SER A 406 -27.52 -13.76 -9.05
CA SER A 406 -27.25 -12.33 -9.25
C SER A 406 -28.43 -11.45 -8.82
N VAL A 407 -29.67 -11.89 -9.10
CA VAL A 407 -30.89 -11.13 -8.79
C VAL A 407 -31.13 -11.11 -7.29
N ALA A 408 -30.98 -12.25 -6.62
CA ALA A 408 -31.08 -12.35 -5.17
C ALA A 408 -29.96 -11.56 -4.48
N LYS A 409 -28.73 -11.59 -5.01
CA LYS A 409 -27.61 -10.78 -4.51
C LYS A 409 -27.96 -9.30 -4.61
N GLU A 410 -28.38 -8.83 -5.77
CA GLU A 410 -28.72 -7.43 -5.99
C GLU A 410 -29.84 -6.97 -5.06
N SER A 411 -30.94 -7.70 -5.02
CA SER A 411 -32.06 -7.40 -4.13
C SER A 411 -31.63 -7.36 -2.66
N CYS A 412 -30.85 -8.35 -2.21
CA CYS A 412 -30.34 -8.40 -0.84
C CYS A 412 -29.45 -7.20 -0.50
N MET A 413 -28.42 -6.95 -1.32
CA MET A 413 -27.42 -5.90 -1.07
C MET A 413 -28.06 -4.50 -1.10
N LEU A 414 -28.98 -4.23 -2.02
CA LEU A 414 -29.70 -2.96 -2.09
C LEU A 414 -30.65 -2.76 -0.91
N ASN A 415 -31.39 -3.79 -0.51
CA ASN A 415 -32.26 -3.70 0.67
C ASN A 415 -31.45 -3.45 1.95
N LEU A 416 -30.29 -4.09 2.11
CA LEU A 416 -29.39 -3.84 3.24
C LEU A 416 -28.85 -2.41 3.23
N LEU A 417 -28.44 -1.91 2.06
CA LEU A 417 -28.00 -0.52 1.92
C LEU A 417 -29.09 0.47 2.34
N LEU A 418 -30.32 0.26 1.87
CA LEU A 418 -31.47 1.13 2.21
C LEU A 418 -31.94 0.98 3.66
N SER A 419 -31.53 -0.09 4.36
CA SER A 419 -31.81 -0.30 5.78
C SER A 419 -30.83 0.43 6.72
N LEU A 420 -29.75 1.02 6.18
CA LEU A 420 -28.84 1.84 6.97
C LEU A 420 -29.56 3.07 7.55
N PRO A 421 -29.21 3.52 8.77
CA PRO A 421 -29.70 4.79 9.29
C PRO A 421 -29.43 5.94 8.30
N GLU A 422 -30.35 6.89 8.19
CA GLU A 422 -30.25 7.98 7.18
C GLU A 422 -28.90 8.71 7.19
N PRO A 423 -28.31 9.10 8.34
CA PRO A 423 -26.98 9.73 8.37
C PRO A 423 -25.87 8.82 7.80
N ASN A 424 -25.94 7.52 8.07
CA ASN A 424 -24.98 6.53 7.58
C ASN A 424 -25.11 6.35 6.06
N LEU A 425 -26.34 6.13 5.59
CA LEU A 425 -26.65 5.95 4.18
C LEU A 425 -26.21 7.17 3.36
N VAL A 426 -26.64 8.38 3.74
CA VAL A 426 -26.35 9.59 2.97
C VAL A 426 -24.85 9.90 2.98
N THR A 427 -24.17 9.71 4.13
CA THR A 427 -22.71 9.88 4.20
C THR A 427 -21.98 8.85 3.33
N PHE A 428 -22.43 7.59 3.32
CA PHE A 428 -21.85 6.56 2.47
C PHE A 428 -22.05 6.87 0.98
N LEU A 429 -23.23 7.27 0.55
CA LEU A 429 -23.48 7.64 -0.85
C LEU A 429 -22.61 8.82 -1.29
N PHE A 430 -22.44 9.82 -0.42
CA PHE A 430 -21.56 10.97 -0.68
C PHE A 430 -20.09 10.55 -0.83
N LEU A 431 -19.60 9.65 0.04
CA LEU A 431 -18.27 9.07 -0.07
C LEU A 431 -18.12 8.19 -1.32
N LEU A 432 -19.11 7.37 -1.63
CA LEU A 432 -19.04 6.42 -2.74
C LEU A 432 -18.94 7.14 -4.09
N ASP A 433 -19.73 8.19 -4.27
CA ASP A 433 -19.71 9.05 -5.44
C ASP A 433 -18.34 9.72 -5.63
N HIS A 434 -17.73 10.18 -4.54
CA HIS A 434 -16.35 10.65 -4.55
C HIS A 434 -15.34 9.56 -4.97
N LEU A 435 -15.44 8.36 -4.38
CA LEU A 435 -14.51 7.27 -4.70
C LEU A 435 -14.61 6.83 -6.17
N LYS A 436 -15.81 6.86 -6.76
CA LYS A 436 -16.00 6.63 -8.20
C LYS A 436 -15.26 7.67 -9.04
N ARG A 437 -15.39 8.97 -8.73
CA ARG A 437 -14.63 10.03 -9.40
C ARG A 437 -13.12 9.87 -9.28
N VAL A 438 -12.63 9.37 -8.14
CA VAL A 438 -11.20 9.07 -7.96
C VAL A 438 -10.77 7.95 -8.90
N ALA A 439 -11.56 6.89 -9.02
CA ALA A 439 -11.27 5.77 -9.92
C ALA A 439 -11.35 6.14 -11.41
N GLU A 440 -12.17 7.12 -11.81
CA GLU A 440 -12.16 7.66 -13.17
C GLU A 440 -10.79 8.25 -13.58
N LYS A 441 -9.95 8.59 -12.60
CA LYS A 441 -8.58 9.10 -12.78
C LYS A 441 -7.50 8.02 -12.57
N GLU A 442 -7.87 6.74 -12.55
CA GLU A 442 -6.96 5.60 -12.32
C GLU A 442 -5.71 5.63 -13.21
N SER A 443 -5.85 6.03 -14.48
CA SER A 443 -4.72 6.13 -15.40
C SER A 443 -3.57 7.01 -14.89
N VAL A 444 -3.88 8.02 -14.07
CA VAL A 444 -2.93 8.96 -13.46
C VAL A 444 -2.65 8.58 -12.02
N ASN A 445 -3.68 8.54 -11.16
CA ASN A 445 -3.51 8.35 -9.72
C ASN A 445 -3.28 6.90 -9.29
N LYS A 446 -3.45 5.92 -10.21
CA LYS A 446 -3.25 4.48 -9.98
C LYS A 446 -4.17 3.86 -8.92
N MET A 447 -5.33 4.47 -8.68
CA MET A 447 -6.32 3.99 -7.72
C MET A 447 -7.58 3.47 -8.43
N SER A 448 -7.61 2.17 -8.72
CA SER A 448 -8.78 1.47 -9.25
C SER A 448 -9.91 1.35 -8.22
N LEU A 449 -11.11 0.95 -8.66
CA LEU A 449 -12.23 0.63 -7.75
C LEU A 449 -11.82 -0.44 -6.72
N HIS A 450 -11.08 -1.46 -7.15
CA HIS A 450 -10.55 -2.51 -6.25
C HIS A 450 -9.58 -1.93 -5.22
N ASN A 451 -8.63 -1.09 -5.64
CA ASN A 451 -7.67 -0.46 -4.72
C ASN A 451 -8.37 0.41 -3.67
N LEU A 452 -9.39 1.17 -4.07
CA LEU A 452 -10.19 1.97 -3.14
C LEU A 452 -11.00 1.08 -2.20
N ALA A 453 -11.56 -0.03 -2.69
CA ALA A 453 -12.27 -1.00 -1.88
C ALA A 453 -11.36 -1.66 -0.82
N THR A 454 -10.11 -1.99 -1.19
CA THR A 454 -9.11 -2.53 -0.26
C THR A 454 -8.80 -1.56 0.89
N VAL A 455 -8.73 -0.26 0.62
CA VAL A 455 -8.47 0.77 1.65
C VAL A 455 -9.71 1.03 2.52
N PHE A 456 -10.88 1.20 1.90
CA PHE A 456 -12.07 1.65 2.62
C PHE A 456 -12.94 0.51 3.17
N GLY A 457 -12.82 -0.72 2.66
CA GLY A 457 -13.58 -1.87 3.14
C GLY A 457 -13.42 -2.06 4.66
N PRO A 458 -12.20 -2.28 5.18
CA PRO A 458 -11.97 -2.37 6.62
C PRO A 458 -12.33 -1.10 7.38
N THR A 459 -12.09 0.07 6.78
CA THR A 459 -12.39 1.37 7.40
C THR A 459 -13.88 1.56 7.69
N LEU A 460 -14.74 1.14 6.75
CA LEU A 460 -16.19 1.39 6.80
C LEU A 460 -17.01 0.22 7.36
N LEU A 461 -16.51 -1.01 7.25
CA LEU A 461 -17.28 -2.23 7.58
C LEU A 461 -16.76 -3.03 8.77
N ARG A 462 -15.52 -2.84 9.22
CA ARG A 462 -14.97 -3.61 10.36
C ARG A 462 -15.84 -3.39 11.61
N PRO A 463 -16.47 -4.45 12.16
CA PRO A 463 -17.27 -4.34 13.38
C PRO A 463 -16.43 -3.91 14.58
N ALA A 464 -17.07 -3.24 15.54
CA ALA A 464 -16.46 -2.96 16.83
C ALA A 464 -16.24 -4.27 17.61
N GLU A 465 -15.04 -4.44 18.19
CA GLU A 465 -14.76 -5.58 19.07
C GLU A 465 -15.56 -5.45 20.37
N LYS A 466 -16.39 -6.45 20.68
CA LYS A 466 -17.07 -6.55 21.99
C LYS A 466 -16.06 -7.08 23.01
N ASP A 467 -15.99 -6.47 24.20
CA ASP A 467 -14.91 -6.59 25.22
C ASP A 467 -14.51 -8.01 25.72
N SER A 468 -15.05 -9.10 25.18
CA SER A 468 -14.93 -10.46 25.74
C SER A 468 -13.75 -11.32 25.25
N LYS A 469 -12.79 -10.78 24.49
CA LYS A 469 -11.66 -11.58 23.95
C LYS A 469 -10.26 -10.96 24.07
N ILE A 470 -10.05 -10.01 24.97
CA ILE A 470 -8.74 -9.37 25.12
C ILE A 470 -8.02 -9.93 26.37
N PRO A 471 -6.91 -10.67 26.22
CA PRO A 471 -6.01 -10.90 27.35
C PRO A 471 -5.37 -9.58 27.77
N SER A 472 -5.19 -9.38 29.07
CA SER A 472 -4.71 -8.13 29.71
C SER A 472 -3.30 -7.67 29.28
N ASN A 473 -2.64 -8.36 28.35
CA ASN A 473 -1.26 -8.10 27.94
C ASN A 473 -1.15 -7.80 26.43
N PRO A 474 -0.76 -6.57 26.02
CA PRO A 474 -0.75 -6.12 24.62
C PRO A 474 0.23 -6.80 23.66
N THR A 475 1.10 -7.68 24.16
CA THR A 475 2.27 -8.18 23.44
C THR A 475 2.18 -9.65 23.07
N GLN A 476 1.12 -10.36 23.46
CA GLN A 476 0.92 -11.74 23.03
C GLN A 476 0.17 -11.76 21.69
N PRO A 477 0.81 -12.24 20.59
CA PRO A 477 0.12 -12.42 19.33
C PRO A 477 -0.96 -13.49 19.52
N ILE A 478 -2.23 -13.08 19.45
CA ILE A 478 -3.32 -14.03 19.31
C ILE A 478 -3.16 -14.63 17.90
N SER A 479 -2.98 -15.94 17.83
CA SER A 479 -2.87 -16.67 16.57
C SER A 479 -4.22 -16.68 15.83
N MET A 480 -4.62 -15.55 15.23
CA MET A 480 -5.76 -15.48 14.30
C MET A 480 -5.26 -15.53 12.85
N GLY A 481 -4.93 -16.73 12.39
CA GLY A 481 -4.36 -16.94 11.05
C GLY A 481 -5.37 -17.11 9.91
N ASP A 482 -6.66 -17.31 10.20
CA ASP A 482 -7.61 -17.80 9.18
C ASP A 482 -8.92 -16.99 9.04
N SER A 483 -9.49 -16.47 10.13
CA SER A 483 -10.76 -15.72 10.08
C SER A 483 -10.59 -14.31 9.52
N TRP A 484 -9.43 -13.70 9.79
CA TRP A 484 -9.19 -12.28 9.54
C TRP A 484 -9.08 -11.95 8.04
N SER A 485 -8.32 -12.73 7.28
CA SER A 485 -8.21 -12.53 5.83
C SER A 485 -9.56 -12.72 5.12
N LEU A 486 -10.39 -13.65 5.59
CA LEU A 486 -11.74 -13.86 5.04
C LEU A 486 -12.68 -12.69 5.36
N GLU A 487 -12.64 -12.18 6.60
CA GLU A 487 -13.43 -11.02 7.02
C GLU A 487 -13.04 -9.75 6.24
N VAL A 488 -11.74 -9.48 6.11
CA VAL A 488 -11.24 -8.35 5.31
C VAL A 488 -11.68 -8.50 3.87
N MET A 489 -11.59 -9.68 3.27
CA MET A 489 -12.04 -9.91 1.89
C MET A 489 -13.55 -9.66 1.72
N ALA A 490 -14.37 -10.11 2.67
CA ALA A 490 -15.80 -9.81 2.63
C ALA A 490 -16.05 -8.29 2.68
N GLN A 491 -15.32 -7.55 3.52
CA GLN A 491 -15.42 -6.09 3.61
C GLN A 491 -15.04 -5.41 2.28
N VAL A 492 -13.96 -5.86 1.64
CA VAL A 492 -13.52 -5.36 0.33
C VAL A 492 -14.56 -5.67 -0.74
N GLN A 493 -15.05 -6.91 -0.81
CA GLN A 493 -16.04 -7.32 -1.82
C GLN A 493 -17.38 -6.60 -1.68
N VAL A 494 -17.85 -6.37 -0.45
CA VAL A 494 -19.08 -5.59 -0.21
C VAL A 494 -18.94 -4.17 -0.73
N LEU A 495 -17.82 -3.50 -0.44
CA LEU A 495 -17.60 -2.14 -0.91
C LEU A 495 -17.39 -2.09 -2.43
N LEU A 496 -16.62 -3.02 -2.99
CA LEU A 496 -16.38 -3.14 -4.42
C LEU A 496 -17.69 -3.34 -5.20
N TYR A 497 -18.60 -4.15 -4.66
CA TYR A 497 -19.92 -4.36 -5.24
C TYR A 497 -20.68 -3.04 -5.43
N PHE A 498 -20.75 -2.19 -4.40
CA PHE A 498 -21.43 -0.89 -4.51
C PHE A 498 -20.70 0.10 -5.41
N LEU A 499 -19.35 0.06 -5.42
CA LEU A 499 -18.52 0.86 -6.30
C LEU A 499 -18.74 0.52 -7.79
N GLN A 500 -19.06 -0.74 -8.11
CA GLN A 500 -19.29 -1.22 -9.48
C GLN A 500 -20.71 -0.97 -10.01
N LEU A 501 -21.68 -0.63 -9.16
CA LEU A 501 -23.04 -0.31 -9.61
C LEU A 501 -23.04 0.96 -10.46
N GLU A 502 -23.61 0.94 -11.67
CA GLU A 502 -23.74 2.14 -12.51
C GLU A 502 -24.60 3.21 -11.84
N THR A 503 -25.74 2.79 -11.31
CA THR A 503 -26.68 3.64 -10.57
C THR A 503 -27.05 2.97 -9.26
N ILE A 504 -26.91 3.69 -8.15
CA ILE A 504 -27.54 3.25 -6.90
C ILE A 504 -28.98 3.76 -6.90
N PRO A 505 -29.97 2.93 -6.57
CA PRO A 505 -31.34 3.39 -6.37
C PRO A 505 -31.33 4.54 -5.36
N THR A 506 -31.61 5.75 -5.83
CA THR A 506 -31.70 6.90 -4.93
C THR A 506 -32.91 6.70 -4.03
N PRO A 507 -32.83 7.01 -2.73
CA PRO A 507 -34.01 7.06 -1.89
C PRO A 507 -35.03 8.01 -2.53
N ASP A 508 -36.30 7.59 -2.61
CA ASP A 508 -37.46 8.25 -3.23
C ASP A 508 -37.33 9.76 -3.49
N SER A 509 -37.83 10.23 -4.64
CA SER A 509 -37.79 11.61 -5.16
C SER A 509 -38.15 12.73 -4.16
N LYS A 510 -38.87 12.41 -3.06
CA LYS A 510 -39.12 13.34 -1.94
C LYS A 510 -37.88 13.67 -1.09
N ARG A 511 -36.81 12.86 -1.16
CA ARG A 511 -35.53 13.07 -0.45
C ARG A 511 -34.43 13.70 -1.32
N GLN A 512 -34.55 13.64 -2.65
CA GLN A 512 -33.60 14.25 -3.60
C GLN A 512 -33.58 15.79 -3.52
N SER A 513 -34.71 16.45 -3.25
CA SER A 513 -34.76 17.91 -3.08
C SER A 513 -33.95 18.43 -1.88
N ILE A 514 -33.47 17.53 -1.00
CA ILE A 514 -32.74 17.86 0.23
C ILE A 514 -31.24 17.54 0.12
N LEU A 515 -30.81 16.80 -0.90
CA LEU A 515 -29.39 16.48 -1.12
C LEU A 515 -28.61 17.63 -1.79
N PHE A 516 -29.32 18.53 -2.48
CA PHE A 516 -28.73 19.65 -3.21
C PHE A 516 -29.31 21.03 -2.84
N SER A 517 -30.13 21.13 -1.79
CA SER A 517 -30.57 22.45 -1.32
C SER A 517 -29.50 23.08 -0.44
N THR A 518 -28.86 24.13 -0.99
CA THR A 518 -28.04 25.10 -0.28
C THR A 518 -28.88 26.26 0.26
N GLU A 519 -30.18 26.08 0.48
CA GLU A 519 -31.01 27.14 1.05
C GLU A 519 -30.95 27.15 2.58
N VAL A 520 -30.01 28.00 3.04
CA VAL A 520 -29.92 28.84 4.26
C VAL A 520 -29.92 28.15 5.62
#